data_AF-A0AAW1MC60-F1
#
_entry.id   AF-A0AAW1MC60-F1
#
_cell.length_a   1.000
_cell.length_b   1.000
_cell.length_c   1.000
_cell.angle_alpha   90.00
_cell.angle_beta   90.00
_cell.angle_gamma   90.00
#
_symmetry.space_group_name_H-M   'P 1'
#
loop_
_entity.id
_entity.type
_entity.pdbx_description
1 polymer ?
#
loop_
_entity_poly.entity_id
_entity_poly.type
_entity_poly.pdbx_seq_one_letter_code
_entity_poly.pdbx_strand_id
1 'polypeptide(L)'
;MYDLLEGIEMSSKKRSSANLRKYKTYSSDSLAKALDSVKNEGMNDINRSILINHLKNCKCGPVVRPTILNQEEEQHIVRILMTLAEWGFGIDRFQLKILV
;
A
#
# COMPACT_ATOMS: atom_id res chain seq x y z
N MET A 1 10.89 -29.88 40.57
CA MET A 1 9.79 -29.16 39.87
C MET A 1 10.41 -28.00 39.09
N TYR A 2 11.21 -28.32 38.09
CA TYR A 2 11.76 -27.40 37.10
C TYR A 2 12.01 -28.25 35.87
N ASP A 3 11.18 -28.10 34.84
CA ASP A 3 11.48 -28.57 33.50
C ASP A 3 10.62 -27.79 32.49
N LEU A 4 11.26 -27.46 31.36
CA LEU A 4 10.65 -27.08 30.08
C LEU A 4 10.03 -25.69 29.96
N LEU A 5 10.89 -24.68 29.90
CA LEU A 5 10.68 -23.55 28.97
C LEU A 5 11.81 -23.57 27.93
N GLU A 6 11.82 -24.61 27.11
CA GLU A 6 12.59 -24.63 25.88
C GLU A 6 12.09 -23.52 24.95
N GLY A 7 13.03 -22.71 24.49
CA GLY A 7 12.79 -21.59 23.60
C GLY A 7 12.07 -22.03 22.34
N ILE A 8 10.85 -21.54 22.17
CA ILE A 8 10.19 -21.50 20.87
C ILE A 8 10.80 -20.29 20.15
N GLU A 9 11.97 -20.48 19.54
CA GLU A 9 12.39 -19.62 18.44
C GLU A 9 11.37 -19.81 17.32
N MET A 10 10.40 -18.90 17.24
CA MET A 10 9.54 -18.78 16.07
C MET A 10 10.41 -18.34 14.90
N SER A 11 11.00 -19.31 14.19
CA SER A 11 11.65 -19.07 12.92
C SER A 11 10.58 -18.50 11.98
N SER A 12 10.60 -17.19 11.77
CA SER A 12 9.79 -16.52 10.75
C SER A 12 10.42 -16.81 9.39
N LYS A 13 10.40 -18.09 8.98
CA LYS A 13 10.74 -18.50 7.63
C LYS A 13 9.76 -17.80 6.69
N LYS A 14 10.22 -16.68 6.11
CA LYS A 14 9.53 -15.98 5.03
C LYS A 14 9.26 -17.01 3.95
N ARG A 15 8.00 -17.45 3.84
CA ARG A 15 7.56 -18.35 2.78
C ARG A 15 7.86 -17.62 1.47
N SER A 16 8.92 -18.05 0.78
CA SER A 16 9.26 -17.58 -0.55
C SER A 16 8.15 -18.05 -1.49
N SER A 17 7.13 -17.22 -1.64
CA SER A 17 6.09 -17.44 -2.62
C SER A 17 6.71 -17.24 -4.00
N ALA A 18 6.99 -18.36 -4.68
CA ALA A 18 7.70 -18.44 -5.95
C ALA A 18 7.07 -17.63 -7.10
N ASN A 19 5.83 -17.14 -6.93
CA ASN A 19 5.05 -16.44 -7.96
C ASN A 19 4.59 -15.03 -7.54
N LEU A 20 5.31 -14.34 -6.64
CA LEU A 20 5.00 -12.93 -6.38
C LEU A 20 5.28 -12.09 -7.63
N ARG A 21 4.28 -11.35 -8.12
CA ARG A 21 4.46 -10.33 -9.17
C ARG A 21 5.60 -9.38 -8.73
N LYS A 22 6.67 -9.33 -9.51
CA LYS A 22 7.78 -8.39 -9.29
C LYS A 22 7.30 -6.99 -9.67
N TYR A 23 7.14 -6.12 -8.69
CA TYR A 23 6.81 -4.72 -8.94
C TYR A 23 8.07 -3.96 -9.38
N LYS A 24 7.93 -3.07 -10.37
CA LYS A 24 9.02 -2.19 -10.81
C LYS A 24 9.37 -1.24 -9.67
N THR A 25 10.60 -1.31 -9.19
CA THR A 25 11.15 -0.39 -8.19
C THR A 25 11.94 0.72 -8.89
N TYR A 26 11.90 1.91 -8.31
CA TYR A 26 12.65 3.08 -8.79
C TYR A 26 13.59 3.55 -7.68
N SER A 27 14.78 4.01 -8.04
CA SER A 27 15.69 4.64 -7.08
C SER A 27 15.16 6.02 -6.66
N SER A 28 15.57 6.50 -5.49
CA SER A 28 15.28 7.86 -5.01
C SER A 28 15.65 8.90 -6.06
N ASP A 29 16.83 8.76 -6.66
CA ASP A 29 17.39 9.73 -7.59
C ASP A 29 16.59 9.76 -8.89
N SER A 30 16.09 8.60 -9.34
CA SER A 30 15.24 8.51 -10.52
C SER A 30 13.88 9.18 -10.29
N LEU A 31 13.32 9.03 -9.08
CA LEU A 31 12.06 9.66 -8.72
C LEU A 31 12.22 11.18 -8.55
N ALA A 32 13.33 11.64 -7.97
CA ALA A 32 13.65 13.06 -7.86
C ALA A 32 13.78 13.73 -9.24
N LYS A 33 14.54 13.12 -10.16
CA LYS A 33 14.65 13.62 -11.54
C LYS A 33 13.31 13.66 -12.26
N ALA A 34 12.47 12.65 -12.07
CA ALA A 34 11.14 12.62 -12.66
C ALA A 34 10.22 13.72 -12.08
N LEU A 35 10.33 14.04 -10.80
CA LEU A 35 9.61 15.17 -10.18
C LEU A 35 10.07 16.51 -10.77
N ASP A 36 11.38 16.69 -10.95
CA ASP A 36 11.93 17.89 -11.58
C ASP A 36 11.47 18.03 -13.04
N SER A 37 11.41 16.92 -13.79
CA SER A 37 10.84 16.92 -15.15
C SER A 37 9.37 17.34 -15.14
N VAL A 38 8.54 16.80 -14.24
CA VAL A 38 7.12 17.22 -14.13
C VAL A 38 6.99 18.70 -13.81
N LYS A 39 7.83 19.23 -12.91
CA LYS A 39 7.83 20.65 -12.53
C LYS A 39 8.14 21.57 -13.70
N ASN A 40 9.03 21.13 -14.59
CA ASN A 40 9.45 21.88 -15.78
C ASN A 40 8.64 21.51 -17.03
N GLU A 41 7.44 20.93 -16.87
CA GLU A 41 6.54 20.49 -17.95
C GLU A 41 7.17 19.48 -18.95
N GLY A 42 8.24 18.81 -18.53
CA GLY A 42 8.92 17.78 -19.30
C GLY A 42 8.23 16.41 -19.24
N MET A 43 8.49 15.59 -20.25
CA MET A 43 8.04 14.20 -20.30
C MET A 43 8.88 13.32 -19.37
N ASN A 44 8.26 12.31 -18.78
CA ASN A 44 8.96 11.25 -18.06
C ASN A 44 8.19 9.93 -18.16
N ASP A 45 8.92 8.82 -18.04
CA ASP A 45 8.36 7.47 -18.18
C ASP A 45 7.78 6.91 -16.87
N ILE A 46 7.75 7.72 -15.81
CA ILE A 46 7.25 7.29 -14.50
C ILE A 46 5.79 7.72 -14.39
N ASN A 47 4.91 6.75 -14.16
CA ASN A 47 3.49 7.02 -13.97
C ASN A 47 3.28 8.00 -12.80
N ARG A 48 2.48 9.07 -13.01
CA ARG A 48 2.17 10.10 -12.01
C ARG A 48 1.75 9.52 -10.66
N SER A 49 1.00 8.42 -10.66
CA SER A 49 0.60 7.74 -9.42
C SER A 49 1.80 7.31 -8.55
N ILE A 50 2.90 6.88 -9.17
CA ILE A 50 4.13 6.48 -8.47
C ILE A 50 4.83 7.70 -7.87
N LEU A 51 4.86 8.81 -8.60
CA LEU A 51 5.43 10.08 -8.13
C LEU A 51 4.62 10.65 -6.95
N ILE A 52 3.29 10.62 -7.04
CA ILE A 52 2.41 11.04 -5.94
C ILE A 52 2.62 10.17 -4.70
N ASN A 53 2.74 8.86 -4.87
CA ASN A 53 3.00 7.94 -3.76
C ASN A 53 4.37 8.21 -3.12
N HIS A 54 5.38 8.54 -3.93
CA HIS A 54 6.69 8.94 -3.44
C HIS A 54 6.61 10.22 -2.61
N LEU A 55 5.92 11.26 -3.09
CA LEU A 55 5.72 12.52 -2.36
C LEU A 55 4.97 12.32 -1.04
N LYS A 56 3.95 11.46 -1.03
CA LYS A 56 3.17 11.11 0.16
C LYS A 56 3.91 10.15 1.11
N ASN A 57 5.15 9.76 0.81
CA ASN A 57 5.90 8.71 1.50
C ASN A 57 5.09 7.41 1.70
N CYS A 58 4.15 7.14 0.79
CA CYS A 58 3.23 6.02 0.88
C CYS A 58 3.79 4.82 0.10
N LYS A 59 4.22 3.78 0.83
CA LYS A 59 4.64 2.51 0.23
C LYS A 59 3.48 1.52 0.27
N CYS A 60 2.89 1.26 -0.91
CA CYS A 60 1.98 0.13 -1.05
C CYS A 60 2.77 -1.18 -0.95
N GLY A 61 2.45 -2.01 0.03
CA GLY A 61 2.91 -3.40 0.07
C GLY A 61 2.43 -4.17 -1.18
N PRO A 62 3.15 -5.24 -1.58
CA PRO A 62 2.73 -6.09 -2.67
C PRO A 62 1.37 -6.72 -2.34
N VAL A 63 0.37 -6.52 -3.22
CA VAL A 63 -0.91 -7.20 -3.10
C VAL A 63 -0.70 -8.65 -3.54
N VAL A 64 -0.70 -9.58 -2.59
CA VAL A 64 -0.47 -11.02 -2.84
C VAL A 64 -1.78 -11.74 -3.13
N ARG A 65 -2.90 -11.30 -2.53
CA ARG A 65 -4.25 -11.81 -2.78
C ARG A 65 -5.23 -10.64 -2.77
N PRO A 66 -6.21 -10.60 -3.70
CA PRO A 66 -7.31 -9.64 -3.59
C PRO A 66 -8.07 -9.91 -2.28
N THR A 67 -8.34 -8.85 -1.51
CA THR A 67 -9.23 -8.94 -0.36
C THR A 67 -10.64 -9.14 -0.90
N ILE A 68 -11.26 -10.26 -0.55
CA ILE A 68 -12.68 -10.52 -0.83
C ILE A 68 -13.42 -10.09 0.42
N LEU A 69 -14.32 -9.12 0.27
CA LEU A 69 -15.14 -8.62 1.35
C LEU A 69 -16.43 -9.43 1.42
N ASN A 70 -16.91 -9.69 2.63
CA ASN A 70 -18.26 -10.20 2.83
C ASN A 70 -19.28 -9.05 2.73
N GLN A 71 -20.55 -9.39 2.52
CA GLN A 71 -21.61 -8.39 2.31
C GLN A 71 -21.73 -7.37 3.46
N GLU A 72 -21.54 -7.82 4.71
CA GLU A 72 -21.56 -6.93 5.88
C GLU A 72 -20.38 -5.96 5.90
N GLU A 73 -19.18 -6.44 5.55
CA GLU A 73 -17.96 -5.63 5.48
C GLU A 73 -18.08 -4.59 4.36
N GLU A 74 -18.61 -4.97 3.21
CA GLU A 74 -18.87 -4.06 2.10
C GLU A 74 -19.87 -2.97 2.48
N GLN A 75 -21.00 -3.33 3.12
CA GLN A 75 -21.98 -2.37 3.59
C GLN A 75 -21.39 -1.40 4.62
N HIS A 76 -20.53 -1.89 5.51
CA HIS A 76 -19.88 -1.06 6.51
C HIS A 76 -18.95 -0.03 5.86
N ILE A 77 -18.11 -0.46 4.92
CA ILE A 77 -17.20 0.42 4.18
C ILE A 77 -18.02 1.47 3.41
N VAL A 78 -19.06 1.07 2.66
CA VAL A 78 -19.90 2.00 1.91
C VAL A 78 -20.49 3.09 2.81
N ARG A 79 -21.01 2.72 3.99
CA ARG A 79 -21.54 3.70 4.96
C ARG A 79 -20.48 4.71 5.39
N ILE A 80 -19.28 4.24 5.73
CA ILE A 80 -18.18 5.13 6.13
C ILE A 80 -17.81 6.09 4.99
N LEU A 81 -17.75 5.60 3.74
CA LEU A 81 -17.44 6.44 2.59
C LEU A 81 -18.51 7.51 2.35
N MET A 82 -19.79 7.15 2.49
CA MET A 82 -20.88 8.12 2.38
C MET A 82 -20.78 9.19 3.47
N THR A 83 -20.54 8.81 4.73
CA THR A 83 -20.39 9.76 5.84
C THR A 83 -19.18 10.69 5.66
N LEU A 84 -18.04 10.16 5.22
CA LEU A 84 -16.86 10.98 4.93
C LEU A 84 -17.11 11.96 3.78
N ALA A 85 -17.84 11.54 2.74
CA ALA A 85 -18.24 12.41 1.64
C ALA A 85 -19.20 13.51 2.08
N GLU A 86 -20.19 13.20 2.93
CA GLU A 86 -21.09 14.19 3.54
C GLU A 86 -20.34 15.24 4.35
N TRP A 87 -19.27 14.84 5.04
CA TRP A 87 -18.40 15.73 5.81
C TRP A 87 -17.42 16.53 4.95
N GLY A 88 -17.40 16.30 3.62
CA GLY A 88 -16.51 16.98 2.69
C GLY A 88 -15.06 16.49 2.72
N PHE A 89 -14.78 15.33 3.33
CA PHE A 89 -13.44 14.74 3.30
C PHE A 89 -13.20 14.05 1.95
N GLY A 90 -12.21 14.54 1.21
CA GLY A 90 -11.72 13.85 0.01
C GLY A 90 -11.04 12.54 0.39
N ILE A 91 -11.58 11.42 -0.07
CA ILE A 91 -11.06 10.09 0.25
C ILE A 91 -10.00 9.69 -0.79
N ASP A 92 -8.77 9.50 -0.33
CA ASP A 92 -7.68 8.97 -1.16
C ASP A 92 -7.65 7.43 -1.13
N ARG A 93 -7.12 6.79 -2.17
CA ARG A 93 -6.98 5.32 -2.26
C ARG A 93 -6.26 4.69 -1.08
N PHE A 94 -5.42 5.47 -0.39
CA PHE A 94 -4.68 5.03 0.80
C PHE A 94 -5.54 5.02 2.06
N GLN A 95 -6.48 5.96 2.19
CA GLN A 95 -7.37 6.03 3.34
C GLN A 95 -8.36 4.86 3.33
N LEU A 96 -8.75 4.39 2.15
CA LEU A 96 -9.54 3.17 1.97
C LEU A 96 -8.87 1.91 2.56
N LYS A 97 -7.53 1.85 2.62
CA LYS A 97 -6.81 0.70 3.20
C LYS A 97 -6.81 0.68 4.72
N ILE A 98 -7.12 1.79 5.39
CA ILE A 98 -7.20 1.86 6.85
C ILE A 98 -8.56 1.33 7.34
N LEU A 99 -9.57 1.34 6.46
CA LEU A 99 -10.94 0.91 6.76
C LEU A 99 -11.14 -0.61 6.64
N VAL A 100 -10.13 -1.35 6.17
CA VAL A 100 -10.14 -2.81 5.98
C VAL A 100 -9.02 -3.43 6.81
#